data_AF-A0A0C3CH15-F1
#
_entry.id   AF-A0A0C3CH15-F1
#
_cell.length_a   1.000
_cell.length_b   1.000
_cell.length_c   1.000
_cell.angle_alpha   90.00
_cell.angle_beta   90.00
_cell.angle_gamma   90.00
#
_symmetry.space_group_name_H-M   'P 1'
#
loop_
_entity.id
_entity.type
_entity.pdbx_description
1 polymer ?
#
loop_
_entity_poly.entity_id
_entity_poly.type
_entity_poly.pdbx_seq_one_letter_code
_entity_poly.pdbx_strand_id
1 'polypeptide(L)'
;MLSPRVLRTASEGAYVFLVLLTIVAAGLSCAAIISQAVRTSPERSWEHNFNALVVGASYIVLFAVSLSFCVKRRIAVRFKLERISKTYRTIGRNDLPDSVHKYVSQEFIRSCLVSYESLPKNVFHEGWGRPGTKYSGISFRRALLDTIPHIDELAHVVIPLHPKLKPHARMLHHFRFLNPLLPKDEDGISPLHYYDSAIQLARNSARVLTEEEFEIGLDATYQIEKILNDCRLEMLESDSTTQFDDPLPK
;
A
#
# COMPACT_ATOMS: atom_id res chain seq x y z
N MET A 1 -13.32 -31.42 23.07
CA MET A 1 -12.37 -30.29 23.25
C MET A 1 -11.13 -30.82 23.94
N LEU A 2 -10.00 -30.93 23.23
CA LEU A 2 -8.73 -31.41 23.81
C LEU A 2 -8.13 -30.33 24.72
N SER A 3 -7.64 -30.74 25.89
CA SER A 3 -7.01 -29.82 26.85
C SER A 3 -5.81 -29.12 26.21
N PRO A 4 -5.63 -27.80 26.41
CA PRO A 4 -4.52 -27.03 25.84
C PRO A 4 -3.14 -27.58 26.27
N ARG A 5 -3.08 -28.29 27.40
CA ARG A 5 -1.86 -28.99 27.85
C ARG A 5 -1.52 -30.16 26.94
N VAL A 6 -2.51 -30.94 26.50
CA VAL A 6 -2.34 -32.09 25.61
C VAL A 6 -1.95 -31.64 24.20
N LEU A 7 -2.52 -30.53 23.72
CA LEU A 7 -2.15 -29.96 22.42
C LEU A 7 -0.71 -29.44 22.41
N ARG A 8 -0.25 -28.89 23.54
CA ARG A 8 1.14 -28.44 23.72
C ARG A 8 2.12 -29.61 23.75
N THR A 9 1.84 -30.67 24.51
CA THR A 9 2.70 -31.86 24.54
C THR A 9 2.74 -32.57 23.18
N ALA A 10 1.62 -32.62 22.47
CA ALA A 10 1.55 -33.20 21.13
C ALA A 10 2.36 -32.40 20.09
N SER A 11 2.28 -31.06 20.12
CA SER A 11 3.06 -30.20 19.20
C SER A 11 4.56 -30.22 19.51
N GLU A 12 4.94 -30.25 20.79
CA GLU A 12 6.35 -30.41 21.19
C GLU A 12 6.89 -31.80 20.78
N GLY A 13 6.10 -32.87 20.95
CA GLY A 13 6.45 -34.23 20.50
C GLY A 13 6.56 -34.35 18.97
N ALA A 14 5.60 -33.79 18.22
CA ALA A 14 5.62 -33.81 16.75
C ALA A 14 6.83 -33.06 16.18
N TYR A 15 7.24 -31.94 16.80
CA TYR A 15 8.43 -31.21 16.39
C TYR A 15 9.72 -32.02 16.60
N VAL A 16 9.86 -32.66 17.78
CA VAL A 16 11.02 -33.53 18.06
C VAL A 16 11.07 -34.70 17.08
N PHE A 17 9.92 -35.31 16.79
CA PHE A 17 9.80 -36.38 15.81
C PHE A 17 10.24 -35.93 14.41
N LEU A 18 9.79 -34.76 13.93
CA LEU A 18 10.19 -34.22 12.63
C LEU A 18 11.69 -33.92 12.57
N VAL A 19 12.26 -33.34 13.62
CA VAL A 19 13.71 -33.09 13.69
C VAL A 19 14.48 -34.41 13.62
N LEU A 20 14.09 -35.42 14.41
CA LEU A 20 14.74 -36.73 14.40
C LEU A 20 14.63 -37.39 13.02
N LEU A 21 13.46 -37.32 12.38
CA LEU A 21 13.26 -37.83 11.02
C LEU A 21 14.17 -37.14 10.00
N THR A 22 14.33 -35.81 10.09
CA THR A 22 15.26 -35.09 9.21
C THR A 22 16.72 -35.46 9.44
N ILE A 23 17.14 -35.67 10.69
CA ILE A 23 18.50 -36.11 11.04
C ILE A 23 18.77 -37.50 10.46
N VAL A 24 17.84 -38.44 10.65
CA VAL A 24 17.97 -39.82 10.14
C VAL A 24 17.98 -39.85 8.62
N ALA A 25 17.06 -39.12 7.96
CA ALA A 25 17.01 -39.06 6.50
C ALA A 25 18.27 -38.45 5.89
N ALA A 26 18.77 -37.34 6.47
CA ALA A 26 20.01 -36.71 6.04
C ALA A 26 21.24 -37.60 6.27
N GLY A 27 21.30 -38.30 7.42
CA GLY A 27 22.36 -39.23 7.76
C GLY A 27 22.41 -40.44 6.81
N LEU A 28 21.25 -41.04 6.51
CA LEU A 28 21.14 -42.16 5.56
C LEU A 28 21.51 -41.72 4.14
N SER A 29 21.08 -40.53 3.72
CA SER A 29 21.46 -39.94 2.42
C SER A 29 22.98 -39.74 2.33
N CYS A 30 23.60 -39.19 3.37
CA CYS A 30 25.05 -38.99 3.44
C CYS A 30 25.81 -40.32 3.36
N ALA A 31 25.41 -41.32 4.17
CA ALA A 31 26.04 -42.64 4.19
C ALA A 31 25.93 -43.35 2.82
N ALA A 32 24.78 -43.24 2.15
CA ALA A 32 24.58 -43.81 0.83
C ALA A 32 25.49 -43.16 -0.23
N ILE A 33 25.63 -41.84 -0.21
CA ILE A 33 26.45 -41.12 -1.20
C ILE A 33 27.95 -41.31 -0.92
N ILE A 34 28.38 -41.31 0.34
CA ILE A 34 29.77 -41.66 0.69
C ILE A 34 30.05 -43.10 0.25
N SER A 35 29.13 -44.04 0.51
CA SER A 35 29.29 -45.42 0.05
C SER A 35 29.33 -45.53 -1.48
N GLN A 36 28.65 -44.66 -2.22
CA GLN A 36 28.74 -44.61 -3.68
C GLN A 36 30.08 -44.00 -4.14
N ALA A 37 30.50 -42.87 -3.54
CA ALA A 37 31.76 -42.18 -3.85
C ALA A 37 33.00 -43.04 -3.58
N VAL A 38 32.96 -43.93 -2.59
CA VAL A 38 34.02 -44.90 -2.31
C VAL A 38 34.02 -46.04 -3.34
N ARG A 39 32.84 -46.51 -3.78
CA ARG A 39 32.73 -47.61 -4.75
C ARG A 39 33.11 -47.18 -6.18
N THR A 40 32.94 -45.91 -6.52
CA THR A 40 33.27 -45.37 -7.85
C THR A 40 34.70 -44.82 -7.96
N SER A 41 35.49 -44.86 -6.87
CA SER A 41 36.88 -44.39 -6.88
C SER A 41 37.85 -45.45 -7.44
N PRO A 42 38.82 -45.07 -8.29
CA PRO A 42 39.72 -46.00 -8.98
C PRO A 42 40.60 -46.84 -8.05
N GLU A 43 40.94 -46.36 -6.84
CA GLU A 43 41.78 -47.11 -5.89
C GLU A 43 40.97 -47.86 -4.81
N ARG A 44 39.63 -47.72 -4.79
CA ARG A 44 38.72 -48.35 -3.83
C ARG A 44 39.17 -48.23 -2.35
N SER A 45 39.95 -47.21 -2.03
CA SER A 45 40.51 -46.95 -0.70
C SER A 45 39.84 -45.72 -0.07
N TRP A 46 39.77 -45.70 1.27
CA TRP A 46 39.18 -44.60 2.03
C TRP A 46 40.16 -43.43 2.24
N GLU A 47 41.47 -43.70 2.19
CA GLU A 47 42.50 -42.76 2.64
C GLU A 47 42.86 -41.67 1.62
N HIS A 48 42.62 -41.91 0.31
CA HIS A 48 42.98 -40.97 -0.77
C HIS A 48 41.78 -40.45 -1.58
N ASN A 49 40.56 -40.51 -1.03
CA ASN A 49 39.36 -40.12 -1.77
C ASN A 49 38.91 -38.68 -1.45
N PHE A 50 39.43 -37.72 -2.22
CA PHE A 50 39.07 -36.30 -2.10
C PHE A 50 37.58 -36.04 -2.32
N ASN A 51 36.91 -36.81 -3.20
CA ASN A 51 35.48 -36.68 -3.44
C ASN A 51 34.66 -37.06 -2.19
N ALA A 52 35.06 -38.12 -1.47
CA ALA A 52 34.40 -38.50 -0.22
C ALA A 52 34.55 -37.42 0.87
N LEU A 53 35.72 -36.75 0.92
CA LEU A 53 35.97 -35.65 1.85
C LEU A 53 35.10 -34.42 1.53
N VAL A 54 35.03 -34.01 0.26
CA VAL A 54 34.21 -32.86 -0.17
C VAL A 54 32.71 -33.12 0.05
N VAL A 55 32.24 -34.35 -0.23
CA VAL A 55 30.86 -34.75 0.06
C VAL A 55 30.60 -34.73 1.57
N GLY A 56 31.49 -35.30 2.38
CA GLY A 56 31.34 -35.27 3.85
C GLY A 56 31.29 -33.84 4.39
N ALA A 57 32.19 -32.97 3.94
CA ALA A 57 32.24 -31.57 4.36
C ALA A 57 30.98 -30.79 3.97
N SER A 58 30.44 -30.98 2.76
CA SER A 58 29.22 -30.30 2.32
C SER A 58 27.98 -30.72 3.11
N TYR A 59 27.86 -32.00 3.49
CA TYR A 59 26.78 -32.48 4.36
C TYR A 59 26.90 -31.97 5.81
N ILE A 60 28.11 -31.79 6.35
CA ILE A 60 28.32 -31.17 7.66
C ILE A 60 27.83 -29.72 7.66
N VAL A 61 28.17 -28.95 6.62
CA VAL A 61 27.69 -27.57 6.46
C VAL A 61 26.16 -27.53 6.32
N LEU A 62 25.58 -28.40 5.49
CA LEU A 62 24.13 -28.49 5.31
C LEU A 62 23.40 -28.84 6.62
N PHE A 63 23.97 -29.77 7.40
CA PHE A 63 23.45 -30.14 8.71
C PHE A 63 23.49 -28.95 9.69
N ALA A 64 24.62 -28.25 9.76
CA ALA A 64 24.79 -27.08 10.63
C ALA A 64 23.82 -25.94 10.28
N VAL A 65 23.62 -25.67 8.98
CA VAL A 65 22.67 -24.66 8.50
C VAL A 65 21.23 -25.04 8.81
N SER A 66 20.86 -26.31 8.57
CA SER A 66 19.52 -26.83 8.87
C SER A 66 19.20 -26.73 10.37
N LEU A 67 20.12 -27.18 11.23
CA LEU A 67 19.97 -27.09 12.68
C LEU A 67 19.85 -25.64 13.15
N SER A 68 20.70 -24.75 12.62
CA SER A 68 20.66 -23.32 12.92
C SER A 68 19.33 -22.69 12.55
N PHE A 69 18.75 -23.07 11.41
CA PHE A 69 17.43 -22.59 10.98
C PHE A 69 16.31 -23.10 11.89
N CYS A 70 16.35 -24.38 12.28
CA CYS A 70 15.40 -24.97 13.21
C CYS A 70 15.42 -24.28 14.58
N VAL A 71 16.61 -24.01 15.13
CA VAL A 71 16.80 -23.31 16.41
C VAL A 71 16.31 -21.87 16.32
N LYS A 72 16.72 -21.12 15.28
CA LYS A 72 16.25 -19.74 15.06
C LYS A 72 14.74 -19.65 14.97
N ARG A 73 14.09 -20.55 14.23
CA ARG A 73 12.63 -20.60 14.13
C ARG A 73 11.97 -20.86 15.49
N ARG A 74 12.53 -21.76 16.29
CA ARG A 74 12.01 -22.07 17.64
C ARG A 74 12.12 -20.88 18.60
N ILE A 75 13.26 -20.19 18.58
CA ILE A 75 13.51 -18.99 19.39
C ILE A 75 12.57 -17.85 18.95
N ALA A 76 12.42 -17.62 17.64
CA ALA A 76 11.53 -16.59 17.12
C ALA A 76 10.06 -16.82 17.51
N VAL A 77 9.59 -18.07 17.47
CA VAL A 77 8.23 -18.42 17.91
C VAL A 77 8.08 -18.22 19.41
N ARG A 78 9.08 -18.60 20.22
CA ARG A 78 9.09 -18.35 21.67
C ARG A 78 9.02 -16.86 21.99
N PHE A 79 9.85 -16.03 21.36
CA PHE A 79 9.81 -14.59 21.56
C PHE A 79 8.51 -13.95 21.08
N LYS A 80 7.93 -14.43 19.96
CA LYS A 80 6.61 -13.95 19.52
C LYS A 80 5.50 -14.31 20.51
N LEU A 81 5.53 -15.51 21.08
CA LEU A 81 4.57 -15.94 22.10
C LEU A 81 4.76 -15.23 23.44
N GLU A 82 5.99 -14.83 23.79
CA GLU A 82 6.26 -14.01 24.97
C GLU A 82 5.82 -12.55 24.79
N ARG A 83 5.89 -12.03 23.56
CA ARG A 83 5.44 -10.67 23.22
C ARG A 83 3.92 -10.54 23.18
N ILE A 84 3.19 -11.62 22.91
CA ILE A 84 1.75 -11.65 23.19
C ILE A 84 1.63 -11.51 24.70
N SER A 85 1.19 -10.34 25.17
CA SER A 85 0.99 -10.05 26.58
C SER A 85 0.29 -11.26 27.20
N LYS A 86 0.98 -12.02 28.05
CA LYS A 86 0.35 -13.09 28.82
C LYS A 86 -0.90 -12.47 29.40
N THR A 87 -2.05 -12.97 28.96
CA THR A 87 -3.38 -12.55 29.38
C THR A 87 -3.28 -12.15 30.83
N TYR A 88 -3.54 -10.88 31.11
CA TYR A 88 -3.65 -10.32 32.45
C TYR A 88 -4.27 -11.43 33.31
N ARG A 89 -3.52 -11.99 34.27
CA ARG A 89 -4.13 -12.92 35.21
C ARG A 89 -5.16 -12.06 35.91
N THR A 90 -6.42 -12.19 35.48
CA THR A 90 -7.54 -11.48 36.07
C THR A 90 -7.44 -11.82 37.54
N ILE A 91 -7.07 -10.83 38.35
CA ILE A 91 -7.09 -10.91 39.79
C ILE A 91 -8.38 -11.62 40.16
N GLY A 92 -8.27 -12.84 40.70
CA GLY A 92 -9.46 -13.57 41.10
C GLY A 92 -10.12 -12.83 42.25
N ARG A 93 -11.43 -12.98 42.40
CA ARG A 93 -12.14 -12.40 43.57
C ARG A 93 -11.55 -12.86 44.91
N ASN A 94 -10.89 -14.01 44.91
CA ASN A 94 -10.24 -14.59 46.10
C ASN A 94 -8.78 -14.13 46.29
N ASP A 95 -8.19 -13.42 45.32
CA ASP A 95 -6.79 -12.99 45.38
C ASP A 95 -6.64 -11.66 46.17
N LEU A 96 -7.72 -10.91 46.36
CA LEU A 96 -7.73 -9.60 47.04
C LEU A 96 -8.98 -9.41 47.91
N PRO A 97 -8.92 -8.52 48.93
CA PRO A 97 -10.11 -8.11 49.68
C PRO A 97 -11.20 -7.56 48.74
N ASP A 98 -12.47 -7.89 49.01
CA ASP A 98 -13.62 -7.54 48.15
C ASP A 98 -13.71 -6.04 47.83
N SER A 99 -13.32 -5.17 48.77
CA SER A 99 -13.31 -3.71 48.58
C SER A 99 -12.32 -3.28 47.50
N VAL A 100 -11.11 -3.85 47.51
CA VAL A 100 -10.05 -3.55 46.54
C VAL A 100 -10.41 -4.15 45.19
N HIS A 101 -10.91 -5.39 45.17
CA HIS A 101 -11.37 -6.03 43.93
C HIS A 101 -12.46 -5.20 43.25
N LYS A 102 -13.45 -4.71 44.02
CA LYS A 102 -14.54 -3.88 43.50
C LYS A 102 -14.02 -2.56 42.92
N TYR A 103 -13.10 -1.90 43.63
CA TYR A 103 -12.49 -0.65 43.18
C TYR A 103 -11.69 -0.83 41.87
N VAL A 104 -10.82 -1.83 41.81
CA VAL A 104 -10.02 -2.13 40.60
C VAL A 104 -10.93 -2.49 39.42
N SER A 105 -11.96 -3.30 39.65
CA SER A 105 -12.93 -3.66 38.59
C SER A 105 -13.65 -2.43 38.05
N GLN A 106 -14.04 -1.52 38.94
CA GLN A 106 -14.74 -0.29 38.56
C GLN A 106 -13.85 0.63 37.73
N GLU A 107 -12.62 0.88 38.15
CA GLU A 107 -11.67 1.72 37.39
C GLU A 107 -11.25 1.08 36.07
N PHE A 108 -11.13 -0.25 36.01
CA PHE A 108 -10.90 -0.97 34.77
C PHE A 108 -12.07 -0.79 33.79
N ILE A 109 -13.31 -1.02 34.24
CA ILE A 109 -14.51 -0.81 33.42
C ILE A 109 -14.60 0.65 32.95
N ARG A 110 -14.35 1.60 33.86
CA ARG A 110 -14.32 3.03 33.52
C ARG A 110 -13.28 3.32 32.45
N SER A 111 -12.08 2.78 32.58
CA SER A 111 -11.00 2.96 31.60
C SER A 111 -11.35 2.35 30.24
N CYS A 112 -11.95 1.15 30.22
CA CYS A 112 -12.44 0.53 29.00
C CYS A 112 -13.56 1.36 28.34
N LEU A 113 -14.47 1.92 29.13
CA LEU A 113 -15.56 2.75 28.63
C LEU A 113 -15.03 4.08 28.07
N VAL A 114 -14.11 4.75 28.78
CA VAL A 114 -13.44 5.96 28.28
C VAL A 114 -12.66 5.65 27.00
N SER A 115 -11.93 4.54 26.95
CA SER A 115 -11.21 4.12 25.76
C SER A 115 -12.15 3.85 24.58
N TYR A 116 -13.26 3.14 24.81
CA TYR A 116 -14.25 2.87 23.79
C TYR A 116 -14.93 4.15 23.29
N GLU A 117 -15.29 5.06 24.19
CA GLU A 117 -15.92 6.33 23.83
C GLU A 117 -14.95 7.28 23.13
N SER A 118 -13.65 7.20 23.45
CA SER A 118 -12.61 7.98 22.79
C SER A 118 -12.29 7.51 21.36
N LEU A 119 -12.78 6.36 20.93
CA LEU A 119 -12.62 5.92 19.55
C LEU A 119 -13.41 6.85 18.63
N PRO A 120 -12.81 7.33 17.52
CA PRO A 120 -13.51 8.20 16.59
C PRO A 120 -14.63 7.42 15.89
N LYS A 121 -15.89 7.67 16.28
CA LYS A 121 -17.08 7.01 15.71
C LYS A 121 -17.53 7.64 14.38
N ASN A 122 -17.28 8.93 14.20
CA ASN A 122 -17.61 9.67 12.99
C ASN A 122 -16.37 10.46 12.53
N VAL A 123 -15.54 9.85 11.68
CA VAL A 123 -14.42 10.54 11.02
C VAL A 123 -14.97 11.37 9.86
N PHE A 124 -15.80 12.37 10.16
CA PHE A 124 -16.24 13.37 9.20
C PHE A 124 -15.47 14.66 9.48
N HIS A 125 -14.68 15.08 8.51
CA HIS A 125 -14.08 16.40 8.50
C HIS A 125 -14.64 17.14 7.29
N GLU A 126 -15.19 18.33 7.52
CA GLU A 126 -15.64 19.17 6.41
C GLU A 126 -14.47 19.41 5.44
N GLY A 127 -14.75 19.39 4.13
CA GLY A 127 -13.72 19.49 3.07
C GLY A 127 -12.95 18.22 2.74
N TRP A 128 -13.26 17.12 3.43
CA TRP A 128 -12.76 15.79 3.07
C TRP A 128 -13.93 14.89 2.71
N GLY A 129 -13.71 14.03 1.72
CA GLY A 129 -14.70 13.03 1.39
C GLY A 129 -14.87 12.02 2.53
N ARG A 130 -16.12 11.65 2.78
CA ARG A 130 -16.50 10.74 3.87
C ARG A 130 -15.90 9.35 3.65
N PRO A 131 -15.37 8.69 4.69
CA PRO A 131 -14.91 7.31 4.58
C PRO A 131 -16.01 6.39 4.05
N GLY A 132 -15.69 5.59 3.02
CA GLY A 132 -16.65 4.70 2.37
C GLY A 132 -17.49 5.33 1.24
N THR A 133 -17.30 6.62 0.94
CA THR A 133 -17.87 7.26 -0.26
C THR A 133 -16.87 7.25 -1.44
N LYS A 134 -17.31 7.66 -2.63
CA LYS A 134 -16.47 7.81 -3.83
C LYS A 134 -15.24 8.69 -3.58
N TYR A 135 -15.36 9.71 -2.74
CA TYR A 135 -14.29 10.66 -2.45
C TYR A 135 -13.54 10.38 -1.15
N SER A 136 -13.65 9.17 -0.59
CA SER A 136 -13.02 8.78 0.66
C SER A 136 -11.52 9.10 0.68
N GLY A 137 -11.09 9.92 1.64
CA GLY A 137 -9.67 10.28 1.81
C GLY A 137 -9.15 11.36 0.86
N ILE A 138 -10.02 11.97 0.06
CA ILE A 138 -9.66 13.09 -0.81
C ILE A 138 -9.97 14.40 -0.07
N SER A 139 -8.99 15.32 -0.05
CA SER A 139 -9.20 16.71 0.37
C SER A 139 -9.68 17.51 -0.83
N PHE A 140 -10.94 17.96 -0.79
CA PHE A 140 -11.58 18.64 -1.92
C PHE A 140 -10.81 19.88 -2.38
N ARG A 141 -10.39 20.72 -1.43
CA ARG A 141 -9.60 21.93 -1.72
C ARG A 141 -8.29 21.60 -2.43
N ARG A 142 -7.55 20.62 -1.91
CA ARG A 142 -6.25 20.25 -2.49
C ARG A 142 -6.42 19.61 -3.86
N ALA A 143 -7.33 18.63 -3.97
CA ALA A 143 -7.59 17.93 -5.22
C ALA A 143 -7.99 18.89 -6.34
N LEU A 144 -8.85 19.88 -6.04
CA LEU A 144 -9.24 20.89 -7.02
C LEU A 144 -8.04 21.77 -7.43
N LEU A 145 -7.21 22.22 -6.49
CA LEU A 145 -6.05 23.05 -6.79
C LEU A 145 -4.95 22.30 -7.58
N ASP A 146 -4.83 20.99 -7.36
CA ASP A 146 -3.88 20.13 -8.07
C ASP A 146 -4.25 19.96 -9.56
N THR A 147 -5.49 20.29 -9.98
CA THR A 147 -5.91 20.29 -11.40
C THR A 147 -5.31 21.43 -12.22
N ILE A 148 -4.96 22.56 -11.59
CA ILE A 148 -4.47 23.76 -12.27
C ILE A 148 -3.22 23.49 -13.12
N PRO A 149 -2.13 22.92 -12.57
CA PRO A 149 -0.94 22.64 -13.37
C PRO A 149 -1.26 21.65 -14.51
N HIS A 150 -2.16 20.69 -14.29
CA HIS A 150 -2.50 19.71 -15.30
C HIS A 150 -3.20 20.33 -16.52
N ILE A 151 -4.20 21.20 -16.28
CA ILE A 151 -4.86 21.95 -17.37
C ILE A 151 -3.85 22.89 -18.05
N ASP A 152 -2.95 23.52 -17.30
CA ASP A 152 -1.92 24.40 -17.87
C ASP A 152 -0.97 23.64 -18.81
N GLU A 153 -0.53 22.44 -18.44
CA GLU A 153 0.28 21.57 -19.30
C GLU A 153 -0.45 21.22 -20.60
N LEU A 154 -1.73 20.82 -20.51
CA LEU A 154 -2.55 20.53 -21.69
C LEU A 154 -2.77 21.75 -22.57
N ALA A 155 -2.98 22.92 -21.97
CA ALA A 155 -3.15 24.17 -22.69
C ALA A 155 -1.89 24.55 -23.49
N HIS A 156 -0.68 24.31 -22.95
CA HIS A 156 0.57 24.56 -23.67
C HIS A 156 0.79 23.59 -24.84
N VAL A 157 0.21 22.38 -24.79
CA VAL A 157 0.25 21.44 -25.93
C VAL A 157 -0.58 21.95 -27.09
N VAL A 158 -1.79 22.46 -26.82
CA VAL A 158 -2.70 22.98 -27.85
C VAL A 158 -2.28 24.39 -28.32
N ILE A 159 -1.81 25.24 -27.41
CA ILE A 159 -1.38 26.61 -27.68
C ILE A 159 0.06 26.79 -27.17
N PRO A 160 1.09 26.53 -28.00
CA PRO A 160 2.49 26.64 -27.58
C PRO A 160 2.91 28.04 -27.09
N LEU A 161 2.19 29.09 -27.52
CA LEU A 161 2.40 30.49 -27.12
C LEU A 161 1.63 30.89 -25.85
N HIS A 162 1.01 29.93 -25.15
CA HIS A 162 0.28 30.19 -23.91
C HIS A 162 1.21 30.80 -22.84
N PRO A 163 0.79 31.84 -22.11
CA PRO A 163 1.61 32.42 -21.04
C PRO A 163 1.82 31.42 -19.91
N LYS A 164 2.97 31.51 -19.23
CA LYS A 164 3.26 30.70 -18.03
C LYS A 164 2.30 31.03 -16.89
N LEU A 165 1.87 30.01 -16.15
CA LEU A 165 0.99 30.13 -14.99
C LEU A 165 1.57 31.04 -13.90
N LYS A 166 0.75 31.98 -13.42
CA LYS A 166 1.06 32.84 -12.27
C LYS A 166 0.30 32.36 -11.01
N PRO A 167 0.95 32.25 -9.84
CA PRO A 167 0.33 31.68 -8.63
C PRO A 167 -1.01 32.31 -8.20
N HIS A 168 -1.14 33.63 -8.37
CA HIS A 168 -2.32 34.39 -7.94
C HIS A 168 -3.18 34.91 -9.10
N ALA A 169 -2.91 34.50 -10.33
CA ALA A 169 -3.78 34.86 -11.44
C ALA A 169 -5.13 34.13 -11.31
N ARG A 170 -6.20 34.80 -11.73
CA ARG A 170 -7.51 34.16 -11.94
C ARG A 170 -7.43 33.22 -13.12
N MET A 171 -8.05 32.05 -13.00
CA MET A 171 -8.04 31.02 -14.03
C MET A 171 -8.73 31.52 -15.29
N LEU A 172 -9.82 32.28 -15.13
CA LEU A 172 -10.53 32.92 -16.24
C LEU A 172 -9.62 33.83 -17.08
N HIS A 173 -8.74 34.59 -16.43
CA HIS A 173 -7.82 35.49 -17.13
C HIS A 173 -6.65 34.72 -17.76
N HIS A 174 -6.12 33.73 -17.04
CA HIS A 174 -5.00 32.91 -17.50
C HIS A 174 -5.39 32.11 -18.75
N PHE A 175 -6.54 31.44 -18.72
CA PHE A 175 -7.06 30.59 -19.79
C PHE A 175 -8.01 31.32 -20.75
N ARG A 176 -7.97 32.66 -20.82
CA ARG A 176 -8.85 33.44 -21.70
C ARG A 176 -8.80 33.01 -23.17
N PHE A 177 -7.66 32.47 -23.61
CA PHE A 177 -7.44 32.02 -24.98
C PHE A 177 -8.16 30.69 -25.28
N LEU A 178 -8.53 29.92 -24.26
CA LEU A 178 -9.33 28.71 -24.41
C LEU A 178 -10.82 29.02 -24.53
N ASN A 179 -11.28 30.20 -24.07
CA ASN A 179 -12.69 30.57 -24.04
C ASN A 179 -13.42 30.44 -25.39
N PRO A 180 -12.81 30.72 -26.57
CA PRO A 180 -13.45 30.47 -27.86
C PRO A 180 -13.63 28.99 -28.22
N LEU A 181 -12.83 28.09 -27.66
CA LEU A 181 -12.88 26.65 -27.91
C LEU A 181 -13.93 25.94 -27.03
N LEU A 182 -14.31 26.57 -25.92
CA LEU A 182 -15.21 25.97 -24.95
C LEU A 182 -16.68 26.24 -25.34
N PRO A 183 -17.56 25.22 -25.25
CA PRO A 183 -18.98 25.40 -25.46
C PRO A 183 -19.53 26.36 -24.38
N LYS A 184 -20.62 27.03 -24.73
CA LYS A 184 -21.37 27.87 -23.82
C LYS A 184 -22.70 27.21 -23.54
N ASP A 185 -23.10 27.23 -22.28
CA ASP A 185 -24.43 26.78 -21.86
C ASP A 185 -25.52 27.74 -22.36
N GLU A 186 -26.78 27.40 -22.11
CA GLU A 186 -27.95 28.24 -22.44
C GLU A 186 -27.85 29.67 -21.88
N ASP A 187 -27.18 29.81 -20.72
CA ASP A 187 -26.92 31.09 -20.05
C ASP A 187 -25.70 31.84 -20.62
N GLY A 188 -25.02 31.30 -21.63
CA GLY A 188 -23.80 31.87 -22.20
C GLY A 188 -22.55 31.69 -21.33
N ILE A 189 -22.65 30.91 -20.26
CA ILE A 189 -21.57 30.62 -19.32
C ILE A 189 -20.73 29.46 -19.87
N SER A 190 -19.41 29.60 -19.84
CA SER A 190 -18.47 28.56 -20.27
C SER A 190 -18.00 27.73 -19.07
N PRO A 191 -17.62 26.44 -19.24
CA PRO A 191 -16.96 25.61 -18.22
C PRO A 191 -15.83 26.32 -17.48
N LEU A 192 -15.10 27.21 -18.16
CA LEU A 192 -14.02 27.99 -17.54
C LEU A 192 -14.50 28.93 -16.42
N HIS A 193 -15.74 29.41 -16.46
CA HIS A 193 -16.31 30.25 -15.42
C HIS A 193 -16.66 29.44 -14.16
N TYR A 194 -17.22 28.23 -14.33
CA TYR A 194 -17.46 27.31 -13.22
C TYR A 194 -16.15 26.84 -12.59
N TYR A 195 -15.14 26.59 -13.43
CA TYR A 195 -13.80 26.25 -12.94
C TYR A 195 -13.16 27.42 -12.16
N ASP A 196 -13.19 28.65 -12.70
CA ASP A 196 -12.64 29.82 -12.00
C ASP A 196 -13.36 30.05 -10.66
N SER A 197 -14.68 29.96 -10.62
CA SER A 197 -15.45 30.16 -9.38
C SER A 197 -15.09 29.12 -8.32
N ALA A 198 -15.02 27.83 -8.70
CA ALA A 198 -14.61 26.76 -7.79
C ALA A 198 -13.18 26.95 -7.27
N ILE A 199 -12.24 27.38 -8.12
CA ILE A 199 -10.85 27.65 -7.73
C ILE A 199 -10.76 28.88 -6.81
N GLN A 200 -11.53 29.94 -7.06
CA GLN A 200 -11.57 31.10 -6.17
C GLN A 200 -12.13 30.73 -4.79
N LEU A 201 -13.17 29.90 -4.74
CA LEU A 201 -13.68 29.36 -3.49
C LEU A 201 -12.59 28.54 -2.79
N ALA A 202 -11.93 27.63 -3.50
CA ALA A 202 -10.86 26.80 -2.93
C ALA A 202 -9.68 27.62 -2.38
N ARG A 203 -9.30 28.73 -3.04
CA ARG A 203 -8.16 29.57 -2.64
C ARG A 203 -8.49 30.54 -1.51
N ASN A 204 -9.62 31.24 -1.61
CA ASN A 204 -9.86 32.45 -0.83
C ASN A 204 -10.98 32.31 0.20
N SER A 205 -11.82 31.26 0.12
CA SER A 205 -12.92 31.13 1.08
C SER A 205 -12.41 30.74 2.47
N ALA A 206 -12.94 31.42 3.49
CA ALA A 206 -12.76 31.03 4.88
C ALA A 206 -13.55 29.75 5.22
N ARG A 207 -14.66 29.52 4.50
CA ARG A 207 -15.46 28.30 4.62
C ARG A 207 -14.74 27.12 3.95
N VAL A 208 -15.01 25.92 4.44
CA VAL A 208 -14.55 24.71 3.80
C VAL A 208 -15.43 24.38 2.57
N LEU A 209 -14.82 23.82 1.52
CA LEU A 209 -15.48 23.47 0.27
C LEU A 209 -16.45 22.30 0.50
N THR A 210 -17.68 22.41 0.01
CA THR A 210 -18.66 21.32 0.09
C THR A 210 -18.41 20.28 -1.00
N GLU A 211 -19.03 19.11 -0.87
CA GLU A 211 -18.94 18.04 -1.88
C GLU A 211 -19.58 18.48 -3.21
N GLU A 212 -20.75 19.14 -3.17
CA GLU A 212 -21.42 19.68 -4.36
C GLU A 212 -20.56 20.73 -5.09
N GLU A 213 -19.95 21.65 -4.36
CA GLU A 213 -19.06 22.67 -4.95
C GLU A 213 -17.80 22.04 -5.56
N PHE A 214 -17.28 20.99 -4.92
CA PHE A 214 -16.18 20.21 -5.44
C PHE A 214 -16.56 19.47 -6.73
N GLU A 215 -17.74 18.87 -6.79
CA GLU A 215 -18.23 18.16 -7.98
C GLU A 215 -18.42 19.10 -9.17
N ILE A 216 -18.97 20.29 -8.97
CA ILE A 216 -19.10 21.31 -10.03
C ILE A 216 -17.72 21.69 -10.58
N GLY A 217 -16.75 21.93 -9.69
CA GLY A 217 -15.39 22.27 -10.11
C GLY A 217 -14.69 21.12 -10.84
N LEU A 218 -14.90 19.88 -10.38
CA LEU A 218 -14.31 18.69 -10.99
C LEU A 218 -14.93 18.39 -12.37
N ASP A 219 -16.24 18.55 -12.51
CA ASP A 219 -16.93 18.39 -13.79
C ASP A 219 -16.46 19.43 -14.81
N ALA A 220 -16.37 20.71 -14.40
CA ALA A 220 -15.82 21.77 -15.25
C ALA A 220 -14.38 21.48 -15.68
N THR A 221 -13.56 20.94 -14.77
CA THR A 221 -12.19 20.49 -15.08
C THR A 221 -12.20 19.41 -16.16
N TYR A 222 -13.01 18.37 -15.97
CA TYR A 222 -13.14 17.26 -16.91
C TYR A 222 -13.60 17.72 -18.30
N GLN A 223 -14.55 18.66 -18.37
CA GLN A 223 -15.00 19.22 -19.64
C GLN A 223 -13.88 19.97 -20.37
N ILE A 224 -13.11 20.79 -19.66
CA ILE A 224 -11.96 21.52 -20.22
C ILE A 224 -10.90 20.54 -20.73
N GLU A 225 -10.53 19.54 -19.91
CA GLU A 225 -9.56 18.51 -20.27
C GLU A 225 -9.99 17.72 -21.51
N LYS A 226 -11.26 17.35 -21.58
CA LYS A 226 -11.82 16.63 -22.73
C LYS A 226 -11.66 17.45 -24.00
N ILE A 227 -12.06 18.72 -23.99
CA ILE A 227 -11.98 19.60 -25.16
C ILE A 227 -10.53 19.81 -25.59
N LEU A 228 -9.61 20.02 -24.64
CA LEU A 228 -8.19 20.18 -24.97
C LEU A 228 -7.60 18.90 -25.58
N ASN A 229 -8.00 17.72 -25.09
CA ASN A 229 -7.57 16.45 -25.67
C ASN A 229 -8.18 16.20 -27.05
N ASP A 230 -9.45 16.55 -27.26
CA ASP A 230 -10.12 16.45 -28.57
C ASP A 230 -9.38 17.36 -29.58
N CYS A 231 -9.09 18.62 -29.23
CA CYS A 231 -8.30 19.52 -30.07
C CYS A 231 -6.89 18.96 -30.38
N ARG A 232 -6.24 18.35 -29.38
CA ARG A 232 -4.93 17.73 -29.56
C ARG A 232 -4.98 16.56 -30.55
N LEU A 233 -6.03 15.73 -30.49
CA LEU A 233 -6.22 14.61 -31.42
C LEU A 233 -6.48 15.11 -32.85
N GLU A 234 -7.33 16.11 -33.02
CA GLU A 234 -7.61 16.74 -34.32
C GLU A 234 -6.34 17.32 -34.97
N MET A 235 -5.44 17.92 -34.18
CA MET A 235 -4.15 18.41 -34.67
C MET A 235 -3.26 17.26 -35.17
N LEU A 236 -3.19 16.14 -34.44
CA LEU A 236 -2.39 14.98 -34.84
C LEU A 236 -2.92 14.31 -36.12
N GLU A 237 -4.24 14.26 -36.28
CA GLU A 237 -4.88 13.74 -37.50
C GLU A 237 -4.61 14.65 -38.71
N SER A 238 -4.62 15.97 -38.50
CA SER A 238 -4.33 16.97 -39.54
C SER A 238 -2.88 16.94 -40.02
N ASP A 239 -1.92 16.73 -39.10
CA ASP A 239 -0.50 16.57 -39.45
C ASP A 239 -0.24 15.27 -40.24
N SER A 240 -1.02 14.20 -39.97
CA SER A 240 -0.88 12.93 -40.69
C SER A 240 -1.44 12.97 -42.12
N THR A 241 -2.46 13.78 -42.37
CA THR A 241 -3.11 13.90 -43.69
C THR A 241 -2.34 14.83 -44.63
N THR A 242 -1.76 15.91 -44.10
CA THR A 242 -0.92 16.83 -44.87
C THR A 242 0.39 16.20 -45.39
N GLN A 243 0.89 15.15 -44.74
CA GLN A 243 2.12 14.46 -45.15
C GLN A 243 1.96 13.54 -46.39
N PHE A 244 0.73 13.19 -46.78
CA PHE A 244 0.46 12.35 -47.95
C PHE A 244 0.28 13.13 -49.27
N ASP A 245 0.13 14.46 -49.20
CA ASP A 245 -0.14 15.32 -50.36
C ASP A 245 1.10 16.03 -50.92
N ASP A 246 2.31 15.69 -50.46
CA ASP A 246 3.55 16.23 -51.04
C ASP A 246 3.71 15.76 -52.51
N PRO A 247 3.63 16.66 -53.51
CA PRO A 247 3.82 16.28 -54.89
C PRO A 247 5.29 15.95 -55.15
N LEU A 248 5.53 14.76 -55.71
CA LEU A 248 6.84 14.32 -56.20
C LEU A 248 7.55 15.45 -56.98
N PRO A 249 8.81 15.79 -56.62
CA PRO A 249 9.58 16.77 -57.38
C PRO A 249 9.80 16.24 -58.80
N LYS A 250 9.43 17.05 -59.80
CA LYS A 250 9.71 16.82 -61.22
C LYS A 250 11.17 17.05 -61.55
#